data_AF-A0A0D0DWG8-F1
#
_entry.id   AF-A0A0D0DWG8-F1
#
_cell.length_a   1.000
_cell.length_b   1.000
_cell.length_c   1.000
_cell.angle_alpha   90.00
_cell.angle_beta   90.00
_cell.angle_gamma   90.00
#
_symmetry.space_group_name_H-M   'P 1'
#
loop_
_entity.id
_entity.type
_entity.pdbx_description
1 polymer ?
#
loop_
_entity_poly.entity_id
_entity_poly.type
_entity_poly.pdbx_seq_one_letter_code
_entity_poly.pdbx_strand_id
1 'polypeptide(L)'
;YKELLHISRQWRYLQNKLAFRFSHNSTVKVKDGDLAYFCPACPQPRVNLSKDWTEDLGRAWKYSRSFIMDGNFSAKHMKLKNDNDFDLTGGSGYFAALPCYRAHLQIANNKQPKSTCHEHKAVNQVHATQKHLVATGIGAISCARHKCFMLDTVVDFQKGEQ
;
A
#
# COMPACT_ATOMS: atom_id res chain seq x y z
N TYR A 1 4.17 -8.14 -27.80
CA TYR A 1 3.23 -7.84 -26.68
C TYR A 1 3.92 -7.11 -25.53
N LYS A 2 5.27 -7.22 -25.36
CA LYS A 2 6.01 -6.49 -24.31
C LYS A 2 5.88 -4.98 -24.47
N GLU A 3 5.96 -4.50 -25.69
CA GLU A 3 5.84 -3.10 -26.09
C GLU A 3 4.45 -2.56 -25.73
N LEU A 4 3.40 -3.32 -26.02
CA LEU A 4 2.02 -2.97 -25.68
C LEU A 4 1.80 -2.90 -24.16
N LEU A 5 2.34 -3.86 -23.40
CA LEU A 5 2.27 -3.83 -21.93
C LEU A 5 3.00 -2.62 -21.35
N HIS A 6 4.16 -2.27 -21.93
CA HIS A 6 4.93 -1.10 -21.51
C HIS A 6 4.15 0.20 -21.79
N ILE A 7 3.66 0.38 -23.01
CA ILE A 7 2.85 1.55 -23.39
C ILE A 7 1.59 1.62 -22.54
N SER A 8 0.92 0.48 -22.28
CA SER A 8 -0.25 0.42 -21.39
C SER A 8 0.05 0.89 -19.97
N ARG A 9 1.24 0.55 -19.42
CA ARG A 9 1.64 0.99 -18.08
C ARG A 9 1.90 2.50 -18.04
N GLN A 10 2.64 3.03 -19.03
CA GLN A 10 2.88 4.46 -19.17
C GLN A 10 1.57 5.24 -19.37
N TRP A 11 0.68 4.74 -20.23
CA TRP A 11 -0.63 5.33 -20.46
C TRP A 11 -1.46 5.42 -19.17
N ARG A 12 -1.57 4.32 -18.41
CA ARG A 12 -2.29 4.32 -17.12
C ARG A 12 -1.72 5.32 -16.12
N TYR A 13 -0.39 5.46 -16.08
CA TYR A 13 0.27 6.45 -15.24
C TYR A 13 -0.06 7.89 -15.66
N LEU A 14 -0.04 8.18 -16.97
CA LEU A 14 -0.42 9.50 -17.51
C LEU A 14 -1.90 9.80 -17.27
N GLN A 15 -2.78 8.81 -17.41
CA GLN A 15 -4.21 8.94 -17.11
C GLN A 15 -4.44 9.26 -15.62
N ASN A 16 -3.71 8.61 -14.71
CA ASN A 16 -3.74 8.97 -13.29
C ASN A 16 -3.27 10.41 -13.07
N LYS A 17 -2.12 10.82 -13.65
CA LYS A 17 -1.67 12.22 -13.54
C LYS A 17 -2.71 13.22 -14.05
N LEU A 18 -3.41 12.90 -15.14
CA LEU A 18 -4.48 13.75 -15.66
C LEU A 18 -5.66 13.84 -14.69
N ALA A 19 -6.13 12.70 -14.17
CA ALA A 19 -7.24 12.65 -13.22
C ALA A 19 -6.98 13.47 -11.94
N PHE A 20 -5.74 13.44 -11.45
CA PHE A 20 -5.30 14.18 -10.26
C PHE A 20 -4.68 15.56 -10.58
N ARG A 21 -4.80 16.03 -11.83
CA ARG A 21 -4.38 17.38 -12.29
C ARG A 21 -2.87 17.65 -12.20
N PHE A 22 -2.04 16.61 -12.21
CA PHE A 22 -0.58 16.69 -12.27
C PHE A 22 0.00 16.65 -13.70
N SER A 23 -0.84 16.50 -14.73
CA SER A 23 -0.39 16.45 -16.12
C SER A 23 0.05 17.81 -16.69
N HIS A 24 -0.47 18.91 -16.15
CA HIS A 24 -0.31 20.25 -16.74
C HIS A 24 1.01 20.95 -16.38
N ASN A 25 1.71 20.52 -15.32
CA ASN A 25 2.95 21.15 -14.89
C ASN A 25 3.97 20.10 -14.44
N SER A 26 5.02 19.90 -15.25
CA SER A 26 6.11 18.97 -14.96
C SER A 26 7.01 19.41 -13.81
N THR A 27 6.94 20.68 -13.38
CA THR A 27 7.72 21.17 -12.23
C THR A 27 7.07 20.81 -10.89
N VAL A 28 5.78 20.46 -10.88
CA VAL A 28 5.08 20.06 -9.66
C VAL A 28 5.43 18.61 -9.36
N LYS A 29 6.18 18.41 -8.27
CA LYS A 29 6.48 17.06 -7.77
C LYS A 29 5.22 16.45 -7.17
N VAL A 30 4.83 15.30 -7.71
CA VAL A 30 3.78 14.43 -7.14
C VAL A 30 4.31 13.87 -5.81
N LYS A 31 3.55 14.04 -4.72
CA LYS A 31 3.89 13.51 -3.40
C LYS A 31 3.33 12.11 -3.20
N ASP A 32 3.74 11.47 -2.11
CA ASP A 32 3.24 10.16 -1.72
C ASP A 32 1.72 10.24 -1.47
N GLY A 33 0.97 9.30 -2.02
CA GLY A 33 -0.50 9.29 -1.97
C GLY A 33 -1.25 10.27 -2.89
N ASP A 34 -0.59 11.20 -3.59
CA ASP A 34 -1.26 12.25 -4.39
C ASP A 34 -2.04 11.72 -5.62
N LEU A 35 -1.72 10.53 -6.11
CA LEU A 35 -2.39 9.86 -7.24
C LEU A 35 -3.33 8.73 -6.78
N ALA A 36 -3.83 8.80 -5.55
CA ALA A 36 -4.78 7.84 -5.03
C ALA A 36 -5.97 8.54 -4.37
N TYR A 37 -7.15 7.93 -4.50
CA TYR A 37 -8.37 8.46 -3.90
C TYR A 37 -8.50 7.93 -2.48
N PHE A 38 -8.69 8.85 -1.52
CA PHE A 38 -9.18 8.45 -0.22
C PHE A 38 -10.66 8.05 -0.31
N CYS A 39 -11.16 7.27 0.66
CA CYS A 39 -12.57 6.92 0.75
C CYS A 39 -13.47 8.17 0.77
N PRO A 40 -14.28 8.44 -0.27
CA PRO A 40 -15.04 9.69 -0.36
C PRO A 40 -16.17 9.77 0.67
N ALA A 41 -16.67 8.62 1.13
CA ALA A 41 -17.73 8.51 2.13
C ALA A 41 -17.21 8.49 3.58
N CYS A 42 -15.90 8.35 3.80
CA CYS A 42 -15.36 8.47 5.14
C CYS A 42 -15.44 9.91 5.64
N PRO A 43 -15.69 10.14 6.94
CA PRO A 43 -15.62 11.46 7.56
C PRO A 43 -14.27 12.14 7.35
N GLN A 44 -14.25 13.25 6.61
CA GLN A 44 -13.08 14.04 6.25
C GLN A 44 -13.27 15.50 6.67
N PRO A 45 -12.61 15.94 7.76
CA PRO A 45 -12.64 17.34 8.18
C PRO A 45 -12.26 18.26 7.02
N ARG A 46 -13.02 19.36 6.85
CA ARG A 46 -12.84 20.37 5.78
C ARG A 46 -13.14 19.91 4.36
N VAL A 47 -13.51 18.64 4.15
CA VAL A 47 -13.88 18.10 2.83
C VAL A 47 -15.37 17.82 2.75
N ASN A 48 -15.87 16.95 3.63
CA ASN A 48 -17.27 16.49 3.61
C ASN A 48 -17.96 16.55 4.98
N LEU A 49 -17.31 17.14 5.99
CA LEU A 49 -17.90 17.41 7.31
C LEU A 49 -18.27 18.89 7.43
N SER A 50 -19.37 19.17 8.12
CA SER A 50 -19.76 20.53 8.50
C SER A 50 -18.70 21.16 9.43
N LYS A 51 -18.67 22.49 9.58
CA LYS A 51 -17.63 23.17 10.39
C LYS A 51 -17.76 22.89 11.89
N ASP A 52 -18.98 22.69 12.35
CA ASP A 52 -19.43 22.44 13.72
C ASP A 52 -19.45 20.94 14.09
N TRP A 53 -18.92 20.05 13.23
CA TRP A 53 -18.94 18.59 13.45
C TRP A 53 -18.34 18.14 14.78
N THR A 54 -17.43 18.93 15.37
CA THR A 54 -16.81 18.66 16.68
C THR A 54 -17.70 19.00 17.86
N GLU A 55 -18.76 19.78 17.66
CA GLU A 55 -19.70 20.19 18.72
C GLU A 55 -20.77 19.11 18.99
N ASP A 56 -21.00 18.20 18.04
CA ASP A 56 -21.92 17.06 18.16
C ASP A 56 -21.31 15.90 18.98
N LEU A 57 -20.93 16.20 20.23
CA LEU A 57 -20.26 15.26 21.15
C LEU A 57 -21.11 14.01 21.44
N GLY A 58 -22.44 14.14 21.44
CA GLY A 58 -23.37 13.04 21.68
C GLY A 58 -23.42 11.98 20.55
N ARG A 59 -22.89 12.30 19.36
CA ARG A 59 -22.92 11.41 18.18
C ARG A 59 -21.56 11.26 17.51
N ALA A 60 -20.48 11.33 18.30
CA ALA A 60 -19.10 11.21 17.83
C ALA A 60 -18.86 9.99 16.91
N TRP A 61 -19.56 8.87 17.16
CA TRP A 61 -19.47 7.64 16.35
C TRP A 61 -19.77 7.83 14.85
N LYS A 62 -20.53 8.87 14.48
CA LYS A 62 -20.81 9.23 13.08
C LYS A 62 -19.55 9.68 12.35
N TYR A 63 -18.66 10.34 13.07
CA TYR A 63 -17.42 10.92 12.54
C TYR A 63 -16.22 9.98 12.71
N SER A 64 -16.38 8.89 13.45
CA SER A 64 -15.36 7.85 13.60
C SER A 64 -15.10 7.12 12.29
N ARG A 65 -13.81 6.88 12.01
CA ARG A 65 -13.37 6.00 10.93
C ARG A 65 -13.00 4.64 11.51
N SER A 66 -13.34 3.58 10.80
CA SER A 66 -12.95 2.22 11.13
C SER A 66 -12.12 1.67 9.99
N PHE A 67 -11.05 0.95 10.32
CA PHE A 67 -10.09 0.40 9.36
C PHE A 67 -10.00 -1.11 9.51
N ILE A 68 -9.84 -1.80 8.40
CA ILE A 68 -9.53 -3.24 8.33
C ILE A 68 -8.19 -3.38 7.65
N MET A 69 -7.33 -4.22 8.21
CA MET A 69 -6.07 -4.61 7.60
C MET A 69 -6.22 -6.03 7.08
N ASP A 70 -5.77 -6.27 5.85
CA ASP A 70 -5.78 -7.60 5.24
C ASP A 70 -4.47 -7.85 4.49
N GLY A 71 -4.11 -9.12 4.36
CA GLY A 71 -2.86 -9.57 3.78
C GLY A 71 -3.07 -10.68 2.77
N ASN A 72 -2.58 -10.50 1.54
CA ASN A 72 -2.53 -11.54 0.52
C ASN A 72 -1.11 -12.12 0.42
N PHE A 73 -0.89 -13.29 1.03
CA PHE A 73 0.38 -14.02 1.02
C PHE A 73 0.63 -14.84 -0.25
N SER A 74 -0.32 -14.84 -1.19
CA SER A 74 -0.15 -15.45 -2.52
C SER A 74 0.29 -14.44 -3.58
N ALA A 75 0.22 -13.13 -3.29
CA ALA A 75 0.63 -12.05 -4.18
C ALA A 75 2.17 -11.90 -4.22
N LYS A 76 2.83 -12.85 -4.88
CA LYS A 76 4.29 -12.90 -4.99
C LYS A 76 4.81 -11.89 -6.03
N HIS A 77 5.77 -11.06 -5.62
CA HIS A 77 6.50 -10.18 -6.52
C HIS A 77 7.86 -10.80 -6.85
N MET A 78 8.08 -11.17 -8.12
CA MET A 78 9.34 -11.75 -8.58
C MET A 78 10.41 -10.68 -8.81
N LYS A 79 11.68 -11.06 -8.65
CA LYS A 79 12.81 -10.22 -9.08
C LYS A 79 12.75 -9.99 -10.58
N LEU A 80 13.00 -8.74 -10.96
CA LEU A 80 13.13 -8.33 -12.35
C LEU A 80 14.34 -9.03 -12.98
N LYS A 81 14.20 -9.38 -14.26
CA LYS A 81 15.31 -9.96 -15.04
C LYS A 81 16.29 -8.89 -15.55
N ASN A 82 15.86 -7.63 -15.57
CA ASN A 82 16.65 -6.49 -16.01
C ASN A 82 16.41 -5.28 -15.09
N ASP A 83 17.39 -4.40 -15.01
CA ASP A 83 17.35 -3.22 -14.12
C ASP A 83 16.61 -2.01 -14.76
N ASN A 84 16.11 -2.18 -15.99
CA ASN A 84 15.43 -1.12 -16.73
C ASN A 84 13.93 -0.98 -16.38
N ASP A 85 13.41 -1.86 -15.52
CA ASP A 85 12.02 -1.79 -15.06
C ASP A 85 11.95 -1.15 -13.66
N PHE A 86 11.21 -0.04 -13.54
CA PHE A 86 11.11 0.74 -12.31
C PHE A 86 9.66 1.19 -12.05
N ASP A 87 9.29 1.31 -10.78
CA ASP A 87 7.96 1.82 -10.40
C ASP A 87 7.76 3.26 -10.90
N LEU A 88 6.70 3.49 -11.69
CA LEU A 88 6.34 4.81 -12.22
C LEU A 88 5.69 5.71 -11.15
N THR A 89 5.02 5.11 -10.17
CA THR A 89 4.30 5.82 -9.13
C THR A 89 5.18 6.14 -7.93
N GLY A 90 6.14 5.27 -7.59
CA GLY A 90 7.15 5.54 -6.57
C GLY A 90 6.59 5.87 -5.18
N GLY A 91 5.41 5.37 -4.84
CA GLY A 91 4.68 5.72 -3.61
C GLY A 91 3.59 6.77 -3.79
N SER A 92 3.46 7.40 -4.95
CA SER A 92 2.40 8.38 -5.21
C SER A 92 0.99 7.78 -5.26
N GLY A 93 0.86 6.45 -5.23
CA GLY A 93 -0.41 5.73 -5.25
C GLY A 93 -0.84 5.25 -3.86
N TYR A 94 -1.39 4.04 -3.78
CA TYR A 94 -1.76 3.42 -2.50
C TYR A 94 -0.59 2.75 -1.78
N PHE A 95 0.49 2.42 -2.50
CA PHE A 95 1.68 1.80 -1.92
C PHE A 95 2.46 2.79 -1.07
N ALA A 96 2.96 2.30 0.06
CA ALA A 96 3.86 3.03 0.90
C ALA A 96 5.13 3.43 0.13
N ALA A 97 5.61 4.65 0.32
CA ALA A 97 6.85 5.10 -0.29
C ALA A 97 8.02 4.15 0.06
N LEU A 98 8.66 3.58 -0.96
CA LEU A 98 9.68 2.55 -0.79
C LEU A 98 10.86 2.95 0.13
N PRO A 99 11.39 4.18 0.09
CA PRO A 99 12.46 4.59 1.01
C PRO A 99 12.03 4.56 2.48
N CYS A 100 10.83 5.07 2.78
CA CYS A 100 10.26 5.08 4.13
C CYS A 100 10.00 3.66 4.61
N TYR A 101 9.43 2.81 3.75
CA TYR A 101 9.16 1.42 4.09
C TYR A 101 10.45 0.61 4.33
N ARG A 102 11.49 0.81 3.51
CA ARG A 102 12.79 0.17 3.72
C ARG A 102 13.46 0.60 5.03
N ALA A 103 13.38 1.87 5.39
CA ALA A 103 13.87 2.35 6.67
C ALA A 103 13.14 1.68 7.84
N HIS A 104 11.81 1.52 7.74
CA HIS A 104 11.02 0.78 8.71
C HIS A 104 11.47 -0.69 8.82
N LEU A 105 11.71 -1.37 7.70
CA LEU A 105 12.15 -2.77 7.70
C LEU A 105 13.50 -2.99 8.39
N GLN A 106 14.40 -1.99 8.40
CA GLN A 106 15.70 -2.08 9.06
C GLN A 106 15.59 -2.05 10.60
N ILE A 107 14.59 -1.34 11.13
CA ILE A 107 14.35 -1.22 12.57
C ILE A 107 13.32 -2.24 13.09
N ALA A 108 12.51 -2.82 12.20
CA ALA A 108 11.52 -3.82 12.55
C ALA A 108 12.18 -5.11 13.06
N ASN A 109 12.04 -5.39 14.36
CA ASN A 109 12.62 -6.57 14.99
C ASN A 109 11.74 -7.81 14.77
N ASN A 110 11.90 -8.44 13.60
CA ASN A 110 11.13 -9.62 13.19
C ASN A 110 11.75 -10.95 13.66
N LYS A 111 12.29 -10.99 14.89
CA LYS A 111 12.83 -12.21 15.50
C LYS A 111 11.69 -13.02 16.12
N GLN A 112 11.18 -13.98 15.37
CA GLN A 112 10.29 -15.00 15.92
C GLN A 112 11.09 -15.89 16.89
N PRO A 113 10.59 -16.17 18.11
CA PRO A 113 11.17 -17.22 18.93
C PRO A 113 11.06 -18.54 18.17
N LYS A 114 12.16 -19.28 18.12
CA LYS A 114 12.19 -20.58 17.45
C LYS A 114 11.17 -21.49 18.15
N SER A 115 10.13 -21.92 17.43
CA SER A 115 9.16 -22.86 17.99
C SER A 115 9.88 -24.10 18.49
N THR A 116 9.65 -24.46 19.76
CA THR A 116 10.17 -25.67 20.40
C THR A 116 9.36 -26.91 20.03
N CYS A 117 8.24 -26.75 19.31
CA CYS A 117 7.38 -27.85 18.90
C CYS A 117 7.95 -28.56 17.65
N HIS A 118 8.07 -29.89 17.76
CA HIS A 118 8.71 -30.75 16.76
C HIS A 118 7.92 -30.84 15.42
N GLU A 119 6.61 -30.55 15.43
CA GLU A 119 5.69 -30.65 14.28
C GLU A 119 5.52 -29.36 13.47
N HIS A 120 6.05 -28.22 13.93
CA HIS A 120 5.96 -26.94 13.22
C HIS A 120 7.04 -26.74 12.14
N LYS A 121 7.63 -27.83 11.61
CA LYS A 121 8.64 -27.74 10.53
C LYS A 121 8.08 -27.10 9.25
N ALA A 122 6.81 -27.35 8.92
CA ALA A 122 6.15 -26.77 7.75
C ALA A 122 6.00 -25.24 7.87
N VAL A 123 5.57 -24.77 9.04
CA VAL A 123 5.45 -23.32 9.34
C VAL A 123 6.83 -22.65 9.24
N ASN A 124 7.87 -23.27 9.83
CA ASN A 124 9.23 -22.76 9.76
C ASN A 124 9.81 -22.67 8.33
N GLN A 125 9.38 -23.53 7.39
CA GLN A 125 9.81 -23.48 5.98
C GLN A 125 9.04 -22.44 5.16
N VAL A 126 7.78 -22.15 5.48
CA VAL A 126 6.97 -21.12 4.77
C VAL A 126 7.54 -19.72 4.98
N HIS A 127 8.21 -19.47 6.10
CA HIS A 127 8.90 -18.19 6.35
C HIS A 127 10.31 -18.08 5.74
N ALA A 128 10.78 -19.10 5.00
CA ALA A 128 12.09 -19.05 4.37
C ALA A 128 12.11 -18.03 3.23
N THR A 129 13.10 -17.13 3.26
CA THR A 129 13.27 -16.10 2.23
C THR A 129 13.55 -16.75 0.87
N GLN A 130 12.68 -16.52 -0.10
CA GLN A 130 12.83 -17.09 -1.44
C GLN A 130 13.69 -16.15 -2.30
N LYS A 131 14.90 -16.60 -2.68
CA LYS A 131 15.89 -15.76 -3.38
C LYS A 131 15.40 -15.13 -4.70
N HIS A 132 14.41 -15.72 -5.34
CA HIS A 132 13.84 -15.25 -6.62
C HIS A 132 12.68 -14.24 -6.45
N LEU A 133 12.22 -14.00 -5.22
CA LEU A 133 11.16 -13.05 -4.91
C LEU A 133 11.74 -11.75 -4.31
N VAL A 134 11.08 -10.63 -4.63
CA VAL A 134 11.24 -9.32 -3.96
C VAL A 134 10.26 -9.22 -2.80
N ALA A 135 9.03 -9.73 -2.97
CA ALA A 135 8.01 -9.78 -1.94
C ALA A 135 7.26 -11.11 -2.00
N THR A 136 6.87 -11.62 -0.83
CA THR A 136 6.11 -12.87 -0.67
C THR A 136 4.60 -12.65 -0.60
N GLY A 137 4.16 -11.41 -0.40
CA GLY A 137 2.75 -11.05 -0.31
C GLY A 137 2.58 -9.54 -0.25
N ILE A 138 1.33 -9.10 -0.14
CA ILE A 138 0.97 -7.68 -0.06
C ILE A 138 -0.01 -7.51 1.11
N GLY A 139 0.23 -6.50 1.95
CA GLY A 139 -0.70 -6.05 2.98
C GLY A 139 -1.33 -4.72 2.60
N ALA A 140 -2.59 -4.51 2.96
CA ALA A 140 -3.28 -3.25 2.72
C ALA A 140 -4.21 -2.90 3.87
N ILE A 141 -4.37 -1.61 4.12
CA ILE A 141 -5.40 -1.08 5.02
C ILE A 141 -6.53 -0.52 4.17
N SER A 142 -7.75 -0.86 4.51
CA SER A 142 -8.96 -0.31 3.89
C SER A 142 -9.92 0.26 4.93
N CYS A 143 -10.78 1.17 4.50
CA CYS A 143 -11.94 1.58 5.29
C CYS A 143 -12.85 0.37 5.52
N ALA A 144 -13.19 0.09 6.78
CA ALA A 144 -14.05 -1.03 7.15
C ALA A 144 -15.46 -0.95 6.55
N ARG A 145 -15.98 0.27 6.40
CA ARG A 145 -17.37 0.52 5.96
C ARG A 145 -17.52 0.44 4.44
N HIS A 146 -16.54 0.96 3.71
CA HIS A 146 -16.66 1.15 2.25
C HIS A 146 -15.62 0.39 1.43
N LYS A 147 -14.69 -0.32 2.09
CA LYS A 147 -13.63 -1.13 1.47
C LYS A 147 -12.72 -0.36 0.50
N CYS A 148 -12.64 0.97 0.62
CA CYS A 148 -11.67 1.77 -0.11
C CYS A 148 -10.30 1.67 0.56
N PHE A 149 -9.24 1.47 -0.22
CA PHE A 149 -7.88 1.45 0.30
C PHE A 149 -7.47 2.80 0.91
N MET A 150 -6.67 2.73 1.96
CA MET A 150 -6.07 3.89 2.60
C MET A 150 -4.81 4.29 1.82
N LEU A 151 -4.60 5.60 1.68
CA LEU A 151 -3.42 6.16 1.01
C LEU A 151 -2.14 5.77 1.76
N ASP A 152 -1.07 5.47 1.02
CA ASP A 152 0.28 5.20 1.58
C ASP A 152 0.31 4.04 2.62
N THR A 153 -0.62 3.07 2.52
CA THR A 153 -0.72 1.95 3.49
C THR A 153 -0.49 0.57 2.88
N VAL A 154 -0.41 0.45 1.56
CA VAL A 154 -0.17 -0.84 0.91
C VAL A 154 1.31 -1.16 0.97
N VAL A 155 1.68 -2.34 1.47
CA VAL A 155 3.06 -2.72 1.75
C VAL A 155 3.38 -4.13 1.24
N ASP A 156 4.63 -4.32 0.84
CA ASP A 156 5.15 -5.60 0.37
C ASP A 156 5.69 -6.45 1.53
N PHE A 157 5.08 -7.60 1.79
CA PHE A 157 5.58 -8.54 2.78
C PHE A 157 6.90 -9.18 2.34
N GLN A 158 7.87 -9.21 3.26
CA GLN A 158 9.19 -9.82 3.04
C GLN A 158 9.27 -11.29 3.47
N LYS A 159 8.27 -11.74 4.23
CA LYS A 159 8.10 -13.11 4.72
C LYS A 159 6.64 -13.52 4.56
N GLY A 160 6.39 -14.83 4.51
CA GLY A 160 5.02 -15.36 4.55
C GLY A 160 4.28 -14.98 5.83
N GLU A 161 2.99 -15.36 5.88
CA GLU A 161 2.09 -15.17 7.02
C GLU A 161 2.79 -15.51 8.34
N GLN A 162 2.68 -14.62 9.34
CA GLN A 162 3.25 -14.76 10.69
C GLN A 162 2.12 -14.90 11.71
#